data_AF-A0A4Y2RDZ5-F1
#
_entry.id   AF-A0A4Y2RDZ5-F1
#
_cell.length_a   1.000
_cell.length_b   1.000
_cell.length_c   1.000
_cell.angle_alpha   90.00
_cell.angle_beta   90.00
_cell.angle_gamma   90.00
#
_symmetry.space_group_name_H-M   'P 1'
#
loop_
_entity.id
_entity.type
_entity.pdbx_description
1 polymer ?
#
loop_
_entity_poly.entity_id
_entity_poly.type
_entity_poly.pdbx_seq_one_letter_code
_entity_poly.pdbx_strand_id
1 'polypeptide(L)'
;MYYGVLKMHCRIDRISSSEFSLLKITFTAINGASRSYMKRASPKLKFMNVVPVKEQMYPGPDFPAIEFPNPEGNSLDLSIATADAAESRLILDNDPDAERLAVSEKLENDSS
;
A
#
# COMPACT_ATOMS: atom_id res chain seq x y z
N MET A 1 -11.39 17.26 -16.71
CA MET A 1 -11.36 16.38 -17.91
C MET A 1 -10.77 15.00 -17.60
N TYR A 2 -9.61 14.90 -16.95
CA TYR A 2 -8.96 13.61 -16.60
C TYR A 2 -9.80 12.64 -15.74
N TYR A 3 -10.50 13.13 -14.70
CA TYR A 3 -11.30 12.27 -13.83
C TYR A 3 -12.44 11.55 -14.56
N GLY A 4 -13.02 12.18 -15.60
CA GLY A 4 -14.07 11.57 -16.42
C GLY A 4 -13.56 10.40 -17.26
N VAL A 5 -12.37 10.56 -17.85
CA VAL A 5 -11.69 9.50 -18.62
C VAL A 5 -11.28 8.34 -17.70
N LEU A 6 -10.70 8.65 -16.54
CA LEU A 6 -10.37 7.65 -15.52
C LEU A 6 -11.60 6.88 -15.07
N LYS A 7 -12.71 7.57 -14.77
CA LYS A 7 -13.96 6.89 -14.36
C LYS A 7 -14.52 5.96 -15.44
N MET A 8 -14.29 6.27 -16.72
CA MET A 8 -14.76 5.45 -17.85
C MET A 8 -13.89 4.21 -18.10
N HIS A 9 -12.60 4.26 -17.74
CA HIS A 9 -11.65 3.16 -17.98
C HIS A 9 -11.32 2.36 -16.71
N CYS A 10 -11.49 2.95 -15.53
CA CYS A 10 -11.25 2.31 -14.25
C CYS A 10 -12.39 1.34 -13.96
N ARG A 11 -12.14 0.06 -14.22
CA ARG A 11 -13.14 -1.02 -14.15
C ARG A 11 -13.36 -1.55 -12.73
N ILE A 12 -13.37 -0.66 -11.73
CA ILE A 12 -13.64 -1.01 -10.33
C ILE A 12 -14.99 -1.72 -10.19
N ASP A 13 -15.96 -1.38 -11.05
CA ASP A 13 -17.29 -1.99 -11.14
C ASP A 13 -17.28 -3.44 -11.67
N ARG A 14 -16.22 -3.86 -12.37
CA ARG A 14 -16.06 -5.24 -12.89
C ARG A 14 -15.23 -6.15 -11.97
N ILE A 15 -14.63 -5.61 -10.92
CA ILE A 15 -13.97 -6.42 -9.90
C ILE A 15 -15.10 -7.08 -9.09
N SER A 16 -15.38 -8.35 -9.39
CA SER A 16 -16.33 -9.14 -8.63
C SER A 16 -15.90 -9.13 -7.17
N SER A 17 -16.78 -8.63 -6.30
CA SER A 17 -16.54 -8.60 -4.86
C SER A 17 -16.17 -9.97 -4.27
N SER A 18 -16.54 -11.09 -4.90
CA SER A 18 -16.25 -12.44 -4.39
C SER A 18 -14.79 -12.87 -4.54
N GLU A 19 -14.11 -12.55 -5.65
CA GLU A 19 -12.74 -13.02 -5.92
C GLU A 19 -11.66 -12.24 -5.15
N PHE A 20 -11.95 -11.00 -4.77
CA PHE A 20 -11.03 -10.13 -4.04
C PHE A 20 -11.52 -9.80 -2.63
N SER A 21 -12.62 -10.40 -2.14
CA SER A 21 -13.30 -10.01 -0.88
C SER A 21 -12.41 -9.98 0.37
N LEU A 22 -11.20 -10.54 0.32
CA LEU A 22 -10.33 -10.70 1.48
C LEU A 22 -8.86 -10.38 1.18
N LEU A 23 -8.55 -9.65 0.10
CA LEU A 23 -7.16 -9.28 -0.19
C LEU A 23 -6.64 -8.32 0.88
N LYS A 24 -5.76 -8.83 1.75
CA LYS A 24 -5.03 -8.05 2.73
C LYS A 24 -3.80 -7.41 2.10
N ILE A 25 -3.69 -6.11 2.26
CA ILE A 25 -2.64 -5.29 1.67
C ILE A 25 -1.99 -4.47 2.77
N THR A 26 -0.70 -4.64 2.97
CA THR A 26 0.07 -3.76 3.84
C THR A 26 0.39 -2.46 3.09
N PHE A 27 0.23 -1.32 3.75
CA PHE A 27 0.50 -0.01 3.16
C PHE A 27 1.35 0.83 4.11
N THR A 28 2.38 1.47 3.55
CA THR A 28 3.13 2.52 4.22
C THR A 28 3.12 3.81 3.42
N ALA A 29 3.16 4.91 4.15
CA ALA A 29 3.33 6.24 3.59
C ALA A 29 4.77 6.74 3.67
N ILE A 30 5.72 5.96 4.22
CA ILE A 30 7.12 6.36 4.44
C ILE A 30 7.18 7.75 5.09
N ASN A 31 6.37 7.97 6.13
CA ASN A 31 6.22 9.26 6.82
C ASN A 31 5.89 10.42 5.86
N GLY A 32 5.04 10.15 4.86
CA GLY A 32 4.68 11.05 3.78
C GLY A 32 3.21 11.46 3.74
N ALA A 33 2.83 12.10 2.63
CA ALA A 33 1.50 12.67 2.42
C ALA A 33 0.44 11.65 1.96
N SER A 34 0.89 10.49 1.46
CA SER A 34 0.07 9.46 0.81
C SER A 34 -1.04 8.87 1.70
N ARG A 35 -0.84 8.84 3.03
CA ARG A 35 -1.85 8.39 4.01
C ARG A 35 -3.22 9.00 3.80
N SER A 36 -3.28 10.32 3.58
CA SER A 36 -4.56 11.03 3.48
C SER A 36 -5.36 10.60 2.23
N TYR A 37 -4.65 10.28 1.15
CA TYR A 37 -5.23 9.76 -0.08
C TYR A 37 -5.70 8.32 0.10
N MET A 38 -4.88 7.47 0.73
CA MET A 38 -5.25 6.08 1.00
C MET A 38 -6.49 5.97 1.88
N LYS A 39 -6.61 6.81 2.92
CA LYS A 39 -7.81 6.89 3.76
C LYS A 39 -9.09 7.25 2.98
N ARG A 40 -8.97 8.08 1.94
CA ARG A 40 -10.12 8.45 1.07
C ARG A 40 -10.41 7.39 0.00
N ALA A 41 -9.41 6.63 -0.41
CA ALA A 41 -9.52 5.60 -1.45
C ALA A 41 -10.06 4.27 -0.91
N SER A 42 -9.57 3.83 0.25
CA SER A 42 -9.91 2.52 0.85
C SER A 42 -11.43 2.26 0.92
N PRO A 43 -12.31 3.19 1.38
CA PRO A 43 -13.76 2.94 1.41
C PRO A 43 -14.40 2.72 0.04
N LYS A 44 -13.79 3.24 -1.03
CA LYS A 44 -14.26 3.06 -2.42
C LYS A 44 -13.80 1.73 -3.01
N LEU A 45 -12.76 1.14 -2.42
CA LEU A 45 -12.12 -0.09 -2.85
C LEU A 45 -12.51 -1.19 -1.87
N LYS A 46 -13.81 -1.54 -1.90
CA LYS A 46 -14.51 -2.41 -0.94
C LYS A 46 -13.90 -3.82 -0.75
N PHE A 47 -12.94 -4.19 -1.60
CA PHE A 47 -12.24 -5.47 -1.59
C PHE A 47 -10.86 -5.40 -0.91
N MET A 48 -10.37 -4.20 -0.56
CA MET A 48 -9.05 -4.04 0.05
C MET A 48 -9.14 -3.94 1.57
N ASN A 49 -8.56 -4.92 2.25
CA ASN A 49 -8.28 -4.82 3.68
C ASN A 49 -6.87 -4.24 3.87
N VAL A 50 -6.81 -2.91 4.06
CA VAL A 50 -5.54 -2.19 4.16
C VAL A 50 -5.01 -2.23 5.59
N VAL A 51 -3.83 -2.80 5.78
CA VAL A 51 -3.10 -2.90 7.03
C VAL A 51 -2.01 -1.83 7.05
N PRO A 52 -2.10 -0.79 7.89
CA PRO A 52 -1.11 0.28 7.91
C PRO A 52 0.16 -0.13 8.66
N VAL A 53 1.33 0.22 8.12
CA VAL A 53 2.61 0.21 8.85
C VAL A 53 2.64 1.43 9.78
N LYS A 54 2.14 1.26 11.01
CA LYS A 54 1.76 2.35 11.93
C LYS A 54 2.88 3.36 12.15
N GLU A 55 4.11 2.88 12.24
CA GLU A 55 5.35 3.61 12.49
C GLU A 55 5.67 4.63 11.38
N GLN A 56 5.22 4.37 10.16
CA GLN A 56 5.52 5.16 8.96
C GLN A 56 4.29 5.88 8.38
N MET A 57 3.17 5.93 9.12
CA MET A 57 1.92 6.53 8.61
C MET A 57 1.86 8.05 8.75
N TYR A 58 2.62 8.66 9.66
CA TYR A 58 2.50 10.08 9.99
C TYR A 58 3.67 10.87 9.43
N PRO A 59 3.40 12.05 8.81
CA PRO A 59 4.45 12.87 8.26
C PRO A 59 5.39 13.39 9.35
N GLY A 60 6.69 13.29 9.10
CA GLY A 60 7.73 13.75 10.01
C GLY A 60 9.04 13.94 9.26
N PRO A 61 9.78 15.05 9.50
CA PRO A 61 11.02 15.35 8.77
C PRO A 61 12.18 14.42 9.16
N ASP A 62 12.07 13.72 10.29
CA ASP A 62 13.18 13.01 10.92
C ASP A 62 13.32 11.54 10.48
N PHE A 63 12.41 11.03 9.62
CA PHE A 63 12.36 9.66 9.08
C PHE A 63 13.02 8.59 9.97
N PRO A 64 12.59 8.45 11.24
CA PRO A 64 13.40 7.78 12.26
C PRO A 64 13.58 6.27 12.03
N ALA A 65 12.80 5.69 11.12
CA ALA A 65 12.80 4.28 10.79
C ALA A 65 13.57 3.95 9.49
N ILE A 66 14.12 4.94 8.77
CA ILE A 66 14.61 4.73 7.40
C ILE A 66 15.82 5.63 7.12
N GLU A 67 16.96 5.04 6.75
CA GLU A 67 18.16 5.80 6.36
C GLU A 67 17.96 6.58 5.05
N PHE A 68 17.16 6.06 4.12
CA PHE A 68 16.86 6.70 2.83
C PHE A 68 15.38 6.54 2.48
N PRO A 69 14.58 7.63 2.45
CA PRO A 69 13.14 7.55 2.25
C PRO A 69 12.80 7.40 0.75
N ASN A 70 13.11 6.24 0.18
CA ASN A 70 12.73 5.83 -1.18
C ASN A 70 12.22 4.38 -1.13
N PRO A 71 11.11 4.05 -1.81
CA PRO A 71 10.56 2.68 -1.88
C PRO A 71 11.51 1.63 -2.50
N GLU A 72 12.58 2.05 -3.19
CA GLU A 72 13.60 1.14 -3.74
C GLU A 72 14.74 0.80 -2.74
N GLY A 73 14.72 1.35 -1.52
CA GLY A 73 15.75 1.16 -0.48
C GLY A 73 15.29 0.33 0.74
N ASN A 74 16.08 0.32 1.82
CA ASN A 74 15.83 -0.41 3.09
C ASN A 74 14.58 0.04 3.90
N SER A 75 13.58 0.66 3.25
CA SER A 75 12.32 1.07 3.88
C SER A 75 11.33 -0.08 4.07
N LEU A 76 11.63 -1.25 3.46
CA LEU A 76 10.75 -2.41 3.35
C LEU A 76 10.67 -3.27 4.62
N ASP A 77 11.62 -3.22 5.56
CA ASP A 77 11.66 -4.16 6.69
C ASP A 77 10.41 -4.09 7.57
N LEU A 78 9.96 -2.86 7.90
CA LEU A 78 8.72 -2.65 8.66
C LEU A 78 7.48 -3.06 7.86
N SER A 79 7.49 -2.83 6.54
CA SER A 79 6.42 -3.24 5.64
C SER A 79 6.32 -4.77 5.55
N ILE A 80 7.46 -5.47 5.42
CA ILE A 80 7.55 -6.93 5.38
C ILE A 80 7.09 -7.52 6.71
N ALA A 81 7.63 -7.03 7.84
CA ALA A 81 7.23 -7.50 9.16
C ALA A 81 5.73 -7.32 9.43
N THR A 82 5.17 -6.17 9.03
CA THR A 82 3.73 -5.90 9.14
C THR A 82 2.92 -6.82 8.22
N ALA A 83 3.38 -7.06 6.99
CA ALA A 83 2.74 -7.96 6.04
C ALA A 83 2.74 -9.41 6.52
N ASP A 84 3.85 -9.89 7.08
CA ASP A 84 3.94 -11.23 7.65
C ASP A 84 3.02 -11.40 8.86
N ALA A 85 3.04 -10.45 9.79
CA ALA A 85 2.18 -10.50 10.98
C ALA A 85 0.68 -10.42 10.65
N ALA A 86 0.31 -9.73 9.58
CA ALA A 86 -1.08 -9.57 9.15
C ALA A 86 -1.53 -10.60 8.11
N GLU A 87 -0.61 -11.42 7.59
CA GLU A 87 -0.81 -12.29 6.43
C GLU A 87 -1.29 -11.52 5.19
N SER A 88 -0.69 -10.35 4.96
CA SER A 88 -0.91 -9.57 3.73
C SER A 88 -0.24 -10.26 2.55
N ARG A 89 -0.95 -10.31 1.42
CA ARG A 89 -0.40 -10.86 0.17
C ARG A 89 0.40 -9.81 -0.60
N LEU A 90 0.03 -8.54 -0.46
CA LEU A 90 0.69 -7.42 -1.13
C LEU A 90 1.18 -6.39 -0.13
N ILE A 91 2.28 -5.72 -0.50
CA ILE A 91 2.80 -4.51 0.13
C ILE A 91 2.70 -3.37 -0.90
N LEU A 92 2.22 -2.22 -0.47
CA LEU A 92 2.18 -0.96 -1.22
C LEU A 92 3.00 0.09 -0.48
N ASP A 93 4.16 0.43 -1.04
CA ASP A 93 5.09 1.39 -0.45
C ASP A 93 5.13 2.66 -1.30
N ASN A 94 4.57 3.74 -0.76
CA ASN A 94 4.53 5.02 -1.43
C ASN A 94 5.59 5.95 -0.83
N ASP A 95 6.42 6.55 -1.68
CA ASP A 95 7.41 7.55 -1.26
C ASP A 95 6.77 8.76 -0.53
N PRO A 96 7.57 9.57 0.19
CA PRO A 96 7.03 10.59 1.08
C PRO A 96 6.17 11.66 0.39
N ASP A 97 6.51 12.02 -0.85
CA ASP A 97 5.78 12.98 -1.70
C ASP A 97 4.66 12.34 -2.54
N ALA A 98 4.52 11.02 -2.47
CA ALA A 98 3.44 10.23 -3.06
C ALA A 98 3.45 10.15 -4.60
N GLU A 99 4.60 10.35 -5.25
CA GLU A 99 4.73 10.26 -6.71
C GLU A 99 5.24 8.90 -7.22
N ARG A 100 5.85 8.07 -6.36
CA ARG A 100 6.30 6.70 -6.68
C ARG A 100 5.67 5.66 -5.78
N LEU A 101 5.28 4.55 -6.37
CA LEU A 101 4.73 3.40 -5.67
C LEU A 101 5.55 2.16 -6.01
N ALA A 102 6.14 1.53 -5.00
CA ALA A 102 6.59 0.15 -5.10
C ALA A 102 5.48 -0.80 -4.67
N VAL A 103 5.45 -1.97 -5.32
CA VAL A 103 4.52 -3.05 -5.03
C VAL A 103 5.32 -4.33 -4.86
N SER A 104 5.07 -5.06 -3.78
CA SER A 104 5.68 -6.36 -3.55
C SER A 104 4.60 -7.40 -3.28
N GLU A 105 4.80 -8.62 -3.79
CA GLU A 105 3.92 -9.76 -3.55
C GLU A 105 4.64 -10.79 -2.68
N LYS A 106 3.92 -11.34 -1.70
CA LYS A 106 4.38 -12.49 -0.94
C LYS A 106 4.30 -13.74 -1.81
N LEU A 107 5.46 -14.30 -2.14
CA LEU A 107 5.55 -15.60 -2.79
C LEU A 107 5.36 -16.70 -1.76
N GLU A 108 4.63 -17.74 -2.13
CA GLU A 108 4.66 -18.99 -1.37
C GLU A 108 6.04 -19.62 -1.63
N ASN A 109 6.74 -20.00 -0.56
CA ASN A 109 7.97 -20.78 -0.73
C ASN A 109 7.57 -22.14 -1.32
N ASP A 110 7.71 -22.30 -2.64
CA ASP A 110 7.71 -23.62 -3.26
C ASP A 110 8.85 -24.40 -2.62
N SER A 111 8.50 -25.22 -1.64
CA SER A 111 9.41 -26.12 -0.95
C SER A 111 9.75 -27.24 -1.93
N SER A 112 10.69 -26.97 -2.84
CA SER A 112 11.37 -28.00 -3.65
C SER A 112 12.58 -28.54 -2.90
#